data_AF-A0A6A5UXU0-F1
#
_entry.id   AF-A0A6A5UXU0-F1
#
_cell.length_a   1.000
_cell.length_b   1.000
_cell.length_c   1.000
_cell.angle_alpha   90.00
_cell.angle_beta   90.00
_cell.angle_gamma   90.00
#
_symmetry.space_group_name_H-M   'P 1'
#
loop_
_entity.id
_entity.type
_entity.pdbx_description
1 polymer ?
#
loop_
_entity_poly.entity_id
_entity_poly.type
_entity_poly.pdbx_seq_one_letter_code
_entity_poly.pdbx_strand_id
1 'polypeptide(L)'
;MTHTLTPDEREELYTRNSVQTLEIPDTPISREGLELSGFTEDAATQIFSFFEKEQHAGEDEEDILRSFIDGHIGRLHHPSFANIDAREALTHIGLNEKTIAVLLDPKFNSIFMTETLHYWVLG
;
A
#
# COMPACT_ATOMS: atom_id res chain seq x y z
N MET A 1 -31.77 28.78 2.04
CA MET A 1 -30.86 29.73 2.70
C MET A 1 -29.45 29.24 2.45
N THR A 2 -28.67 29.95 1.63
CA THR A 2 -27.32 29.53 1.23
C THR A 2 -26.34 30.11 2.24
N HIS A 3 -25.83 29.29 3.16
CA HIS A 3 -24.82 29.73 4.11
C HIS A 3 -23.50 29.93 3.35
N THR A 4 -23.07 31.19 3.25
CA THR A 4 -21.83 31.54 2.56
C THR A 4 -20.73 31.65 3.60
N LEU A 5 -19.75 30.76 3.51
CA LEU A 5 -18.59 30.73 4.42
C LEU A 5 -17.82 32.04 4.32
N THR A 6 -17.52 32.60 5.49
CA THR A 6 -16.70 33.80 5.68
C THR A 6 -15.24 33.54 5.27
N PRO A 7 -14.44 34.57 4.99
CA PRO A 7 -13.03 34.43 4.64
C PRO A 7 -12.23 33.64 5.69
N ASP A 8 -12.47 33.89 6.97
CA ASP A 8 -11.78 33.20 8.08
C ASP A 8 -12.17 31.70 8.16
N GLU A 9 -13.45 31.37 7.93
CA GLU A 9 -13.90 29.97 7.84
C GLU A 9 -13.32 29.25 6.62
N ARG A 10 -13.06 29.97 5.52
CA ARG A 10 -12.37 29.41 4.35
C ARG A 10 -10.90 29.16 4.67
N GLU A 11 -10.23 30.10 5.34
CA GLU A 11 -8.82 30.00 5.71
C GLU A 11 -8.57 28.92 6.76
N GLU A 12 -9.49 28.73 7.73
CA GLU A 12 -9.48 27.58 8.63
C GLU A 12 -9.66 26.25 7.90
N LEU A 13 -10.50 26.19 6.86
CA LEU A 13 -10.65 24.99 6.02
C LEU A 13 -9.39 24.70 5.20
N TYR A 14 -8.72 25.74 4.68
CA TYR A 14 -7.42 25.60 4.01
C TYR A 14 -6.31 25.15 4.96
N THR A 15 -6.35 25.60 6.23
CA THR A 15 -5.35 25.23 7.23
C THR A 15 -5.59 23.83 7.81
N ARG A 16 -6.86 23.39 7.91
CA ARG A 16 -7.21 22.01 8.32
C ARG A 16 -7.01 20.98 7.21
N ASN A 17 -7.08 21.40 5.94
CA ASN A 17 -6.54 20.65 4.82
C ASN A 17 -5.02 20.90 4.73
N SER A 18 -4.29 20.50 5.77
CA SER A 18 -2.86 20.27 5.63
C SER A 18 -2.69 19.35 4.43
N VAL A 19 -2.20 19.90 3.33
CA VAL A 19 -1.81 19.15 2.15
C VAL A 19 -0.84 18.11 2.68
N GLN A 20 -1.26 16.84 2.77
CA GLN A 20 -0.31 15.76 2.96
C GLN A 20 0.56 15.83 1.70
N THR A 21 1.73 16.43 1.84
CA THR A 21 2.75 16.38 0.79
C THR A 21 3.04 14.91 0.62
N LEU A 22 2.54 14.35 -0.48
CA LEU A 22 2.87 13.00 -0.87
C LEU A 22 4.34 13.03 -1.26
N GLU A 23 5.20 12.54 -0.39
CA GLU A 23 6.62 12.39 -0.70
C GLU A 23 6.73 11.27 -1.73
N ILE A 24 6.94 11.66 -2.98
CA ILE A 24 7.18 10.73 -4.07
C ILE A 24 8.65 10.31 -3.97
N PRO A 25 8.94 9.00 -3.87
CA PRO A 25 10.32 8.53 -3.82
C PRO A 25 11.03 8.82 -5.14
N ASP A 26 12.35 9.02 -5.06
CA ASP A 26 13.20 9.26 -6.23
C ASP A 26 13.16 8.10 -7.24
N THR A 27 12.88 6.88 -6.75
CA THR A 27 12.69 5.67 -7.56
C THR A 27 11.57 4.80 -6.98
N PRO A 28 10.70 4.19 -7.81
CA PRO A 28 9.70 3.23 -7.34
C PRO A 28 10.33 1.97 -6.75
N ILE A 29 11.55 1.61 -7.15
CA ILE A 29 12.32 0.48 -6.62
C ILE A 29 13.07 0.94 -5.37
N SER A 30 12.32 1.11 -4.28
CA SER A 30 12.84 1.56 -3.00
C SER A 30 11.96 1.07 -1.85
N ARG A 31 12.50 1.14 -0.63
CA ARG A 31 11.69 0.97 0.59
C ARG A 31 10.55 1.98 0.64
N GLU A 32 10.84 3.24 0.32
CA GLU A 32 9.87 4.34 0.31
C GLU A 32 8.76 4.10 -0.74
N GLY A 33 9.10 3.48 -1.88
CA GLY A 33 8.12 3.03 -2.89
C GLY A 33 7.16 1.95 -2.37
N LEU A 34 7.66 1.01 -1.56
CA LEU A 34 6.83 0.01 -0.90
C LEU A 34 5.92 0.62 0.16
N GLU A 35 6.42 1.57 0.96
CA GLU A 35 5.61 2.32 1.93
C GLU A 35 4.51 3.14 1.24
N LEU A 36 4.85 3.82 0.14
CA LEU A 36 3.90 4.54 -0.70
C LEU A 36 2.82 3.60 -1.27
N SER A 37 3.19 2.36 -1.59
CA SER A 37 2.28 1.32 -2.08
C SER A 37 1.37 0.73 -1.00
N GLY A 38 1.54 1.11 0.27
CA GLY A 38 0.63 0.75 1.34
C GLY A 38 1.20 -0.20 2.40
N PHE A 39 2.48 -0.58 2.30
CA PHE A 39 3.15 -1.35 3.35
C PHE A 39 3.53 -0.47 4.55
N THR A 40 3.71 -1.09 5.71
CA THR A 40 4.36 -0.46 6.86
C THR A 40 5.88 -0.39 6.64
N GLU A 41 6.56 0.52 7.33
CA GLU A 41 8.02 0.65 7.29
C GLU A 41 8.73 -0.69 7.57
N ASP A 42 8.27 -1.46 8.55
CA ASP A 42 8.83 -2.77 8.89
C ASP A 42 8.71 -3.77 7.73
N ALA A 43 7.54 -3.85 7.09
CA ALA A 43 7.31 -4.76 5.98
C ALA A 43 8.06 -4.32 4.72
N ALA A 44 8.05 -3.02 4.42
CA ALA A 44 8.81 -2.44 3.33
C ALA A 44 10.31 -2.73 3.48
N THR A 45 10.86 -2.52 4.69
CA THR A 45 12.26 -2.83 5.01
C THR A 45 12.55 -4.30 4.81
N GLN A 46 11.67 -5.19 5.28
CA GLN A 46 11.84 -6.63 5.13
C GLN A 46 11.87 -7.06 3.66
N ILE A 47 10.87 -6.63 2.86
CA ILE A 47 10.77 -6.97 1.45
C ILE A 47 11.99 -6.45 0.69
N PHE A 48 12.33 -5.17 0.87
CA PHE A 48 13.43 -4.54 0.15
C PHE A 48 14.79 -5.16 0.53
N SER A 49 14.98 -5.54 1.80
CA SER A 49 16.20 -6.24 2.23
C SER A 49 16.36 -7.64 1.62
N PHE A 50 15.27 -8.29 1.22
CA PHE A 50 15.35 -9.56 0.48
C PHE A 50 15.68 -9.33 -0.99
N PHE A 51 15.07 -8.30 -1.59
CA PHE A 51 15.39 -7.84 -2.94
C PHE A 51 16.89 -7.52 -3.07
N GLU A 52 17.44 -6.65 -2.22
CA GLU A 52 18.85 -6.22 -2.28
C GLU A 52 19.88 -7.37 -2.10
N LYS A 53 19.48 -8.49 -1.50
CA LYS A 53 20.38 -9.64 -1.27
C LYS A 53 20.52 -10.53 -2.50
N GLU A 54 19.56 -10.47 -3.42
CA GLU A 54 19.56 -11.31 -4.62
C GLU A 54 20.42 -10.65 -5.71
N GLN A 55 21.17 -11.45 -6.48
CA GLN A 55 21.88 -10.91 -7.65
C GLN A 55 20.92 -10.88 -8.85
N HIS A 56 20.56 -9.68 -9.29
CA HIS A 56 19.66 -9.45 -10.41
C HIS A 56 20.44 -9.51 -11.74
N ALA A 57 20.68 -10.72 -12.26
CA ALA A 57 21.50 -10.92 -13.45
C ALA A 57 20.74 -10.58 -14.75
N GLY A 58 20.63 -9.29 -15.07
CA GLY A 58 20.11 -8.82 -16.36
C GLY A 58 18.59 -8.92 -16.55
N GLU A 59 17.87 -9.15 -15.46
CA GLU A 59 16.40 -9.12 -15.40
C GLU A 59 15.90 -7.71 -15.06
N ASP A 60 14.64 -7.43 -15.38
CA ASP A 60 13.99 -6.17 -15.03
C ASP A 60 13.79 -6.08 -13.51
N GLU A 61 14.36 -5.05 -12.89
CA GLU A 61 14.34 -4.89 -11.43
C GLU A 61 12.92 -4.72 -10.87
N GLU A 62 11.98 -4.13 -11.64
CA GLU A 62 10.58 -3.99 -11.22
C GLU A 62 9.88 -5.36 -11.18
N ASP A 63 10.10 -6.20 -12.19
CA ASP A 63 9.56 -7.57 -12.24
C ASP A 63 10.07 -8.42 -11.08
N ILE A 64 11.34 -8.24 -10.72
CA ILE A 64 11.96 -8.95 -9.58
C ILE A 64 11.37 -8.45 -8.27
N LEU A 65 11.34 -7.13 -8.04
CA LEU A 65 10.75 -6.56 -6.82
C LEU A 65 9.30 -7.01 -6.64
N ARG A 66 8.50 -7.01 -7.72
CA ARG A 66 7.13 -7.52 -7.71
C ARG A 66 7.06 -8.98 -7.27
N SER A 67 8.00 -9.82 -7.68
CA SER A 67 8.06 -11.23 -7.26
C SER A 67 8.30 -11.37 -5.75
N PHE A 68 9.08 -10.48 -5.14
CA PHE A 68 9.24 -10.44 -3.67
C PHE A 68 7.97 -9.96 -2.97
N ILE A 69 7.27 -8.95 -3.51
CA ILE A 69 5.97 -8.49 -3.01
C ILE A 69 4.95 -9.63 -3.06
N ASP A 70 4.83 -10.31 -4.21
CA ASP A 70 3.92 -11.43 -4.42
C ASP A 70 4.24 -12.59 -3.46
N GLY A 71 5.51 -12.91 -3.26
CA GLY A 71 5.96 -13.89 -2.28
C GLY A 71 5.59 -13.53 -0.83
N HIS A 72 5.73 -12.25 -0.46
CA HIS A 72 5.37 -11.76 0.86
C HIS A 72 3.86 -11.82 1.12
N ILE A 73 3.05 -11.39 0.15
CA ILE A 73 1.58 -11.46 0.22
C ILE A 73 1.11 -12.92 0.16
N GLY A 74 1.80 -13.77 -0.59
CA GLY A 74 1.50 -15.21 -0.70
C GLY A 74 1.50 -15.95 0.64
N ARG A 75 2.10 -15.36 1.70
CA ARG A 75 1.99 -15.86 3.09
C ARG A 75 0.54 -15.98 3.56
N LEU A 76 -0.39 -15.18 3.04
CA LEU A 76 -1.82 -15.28 3.34
C LEU A 76 -2.44 -16.62 2.92
N HIS A 77 -1.83 -17.34 1.98
CA HIS A 77 -2.28 -18.68 1.59
C HIS A 77 -1.83 -19.77 2.57
N HIS A 78 -0.97 -19.45 3.54
CA HIS A 78 -0.51 -20.42 4.52
C HIS A 78 -1.66 -20.80 5.48
N PRO A 79 -1.81 -22.08 5.88
CA PRO A 79 -2.92 -22.54 6.73
C PRO A 79 -3.08 -21.80 8.06
N SER A 80 -2.03 -21.16 8.57
CA SER A 80 -2.10 -20.31 9.78
C SER A 80 -3.05 -19.12 9.62
N PHE A 81 -3.34 -18.69 8.39
CA PHE A 81 -4.23 -17.58 8.08
C PHE A 81 -5.68 -18.02 7.80
N ALA A 82 -5.96 -19.34 7.76
CA ALA A 82 -7.25 -19.84 7.32
C ALA A 82 -8.43 -19.47 8.25
N ASN A 83 -8.16 -19.19 9.52
CA ASN A 83 -9.18 -18.92 10.54
C ASN A 83 -9.03 -17.56 11.22
N ILE A 84 -8.21 -16.67 10.68
CA ILE A 84 -8.07 -15.32 11.22
C ILE A 84 -8.90 -14.33 10.41
N ASP A 85 -9.26 -13.22 11.03
CA ASP A 85 -10.02 -12.17 10.37
C ASP A 85 -9.20 -11.53 9.24
N ALA A 86 -9.87 -11.06 8.18
CA ALA A 86 -9.20 -10.48 7.03
C ALA A 86 -8.37 -9.24 7.38
N ARG A 87 -8.83 -8.40 8.32
CA ARG A 87 -8.07 -7.25 8.81
C ARG A 87 -6.80 -7.72 9.51
N GLU A 88 -6.92 -8.62 10.48
CA GLU A 88 -5.78 -9.22 11.20
C GLU A 88 -4.77 -9.86 10.24
N ALA A 89 -5.23 -10.54 9.19
CA ALA A 89 -4.36 -11.12 8.16
C ALA A 89 -3.58 -10.06 7.38
N LEU A 90 -4.25 -9.00 6.94
CA LEU A 90 -3.60 -7.91 6.20
C LEU A 90 -2.64 -7.11 7.10
N THR A 91 -2.96 -6.95 8.39
CA THR A 91 -2.05 -6.38 9.38
C THR A 91 -0.82 -7.28 9.57
N HIS A 92 -0.97 -8.60 9.59
CA HIS A 92 0.13 -9.55 9.76
C HIS A 92 1.14 -9.56 8.60
N ILE A 93 0.71 -9.25 7.39
CA ILE A 93 1.62 -9.05 6.25
C ILE A 93 2.13 -7.61 6.17
N GLY A 94 1.77 -6.76 7.14
CA GLY A 94 2.28 -5.41 7.28
C GLY A 94 1.73 -4.42 6.26
N LEU A 95 0.43 -4.53 5.92
CA LEU A 95 -0.27 -3.42 5.27
C LEU A 95 -0.65 -2.37 6.31
N ASN A 96 -0.58 -1.11 5.92
CA ASN A 96 -0.98 0.00 6.79
C ASN A 96 -2.51 0.14 6.86
N GLU A 97 -3.00 0.77 7.93
CA GLU A 97 -4.44 0.87 8.21
C GLU A 97 -5.24 1.57 7.11
N LYS A 98 -4.65 2.56 6.42
CA LYS A 98 -5.32 3.25 5.31
C LYS A 98 -5.58 2.29 4.15
N THR A 99 -4.56 1.50 3.79
CA THR A 99 -4.64 0.50 2.73
C THR A 99 -5.63 -0.59 3.09
N ILE A 100 -5.57 -1.11 4.33
CA ILE A 100 -6.52 -2.12 4.82
C ILE A 100 -7.96 -1.58 4.78
N ALA A 101 -8.19 -0.33 5.20
CA ALA A 101 -9.51 0.27 5.17
C ALA A 101 -10.08 0.36 3.75
N VAL A 102 -9.25 0.68 2.76
CA VAL A 102 -9.66 0.69 1.34
C VAL A 102 -9.95 -0.72 0.84
N LEU A 103 -9.07 -1.68 1.13
CA LEU A 103 -9.22 -3.08 0.70
C LEU A 103 -10.47 -3.75 1.28
N LEU A 104 -10.86 -3.41 2.51
CA LEU A 104 -12.02 -3.98 3.19
C LEU A 104 -13.30 -3.15 3.03
N ASP A 105 -13.26 -2.02 2.34
CA ASP A 105 -14.46 -1.21 2.10
C ASP A 105 -15.37 -1.92 1.07
N PRO A 106 -16.61 -2.27 1.44
CA PRO A 106 -17.55 -2.95 0.55
C PRO A 106 -17.83 -2.23 -0.77
N LYS A 107 -17.61 -0.91 -0.83
CA LYS A 107 -17.71 -0.12 -2.07
C LYS A 107 -16.72 -0.61 -3.13
N PHE A 108 -15.57 -1.12 -2.71
CA PHE A 108 -14.54 -1.66 -3.58
C PHE A 108 -14.62 -3.17 -3.74
N ASN A 109 -15.61 -3.87 -3.16
CA ASN A 109 -15.77 -5.34 -3.31
C ASN A 109 -15.86 -5.79 -4.77
N SER A 110 -16.33 -4.93 -5.67
CA SER A 110 -16.42 -5.25 -7.11
C SER A 110 -15.09 -5.16 -7.86
N ILE A 111 -14.06 -4.56 -7.26
CA ILE A 111 -12.69 -4.49 -7.77
C ILE A 111 -11.71 -5.30 -6.90
N PHE A 112 -12.11 -5.58 -5.65
CA PHE A 112 -11.39 -6.40 -4.71
C PHE A 112 -11.44 -7.85 -5.18
N MET A 113 -10.27 -8.46 -5.40
CA MET A 113 -10.11 -9.85 -5.88
C MET A 113 -10.60 -10.12 -7.30
N THR A 114 -11.12 -9.13 -8.04
CA THR A 114 -11.48 -9.35 -9.45
C THR A 114 -10.27 -9.32 -10.37
N GLU A 115 -9.21 -8.63 -9.96
CA GLU A 115 -7.88 -8.70 -10.57
C GLU A 115 -6.81 -8.71 -9.47
N THR A 116 -5.74 -9.47 -9.67
CA THR A 116 -4.68 -9.64 -8.67
C THR A 116 -4.07 -8.28 -8.32
N LEU A 117 -3.54 -8.11 -7.09
CA LEU A 117 -2.89 -6.86 -6.65
C LEU A 117 -1.83 -6.35 -7.67
N HIS A 118 -1.24 -7.30 -8.39
CA HIS A 118 -0.39 -7.14 -9.59
C HIS A 118 -0.92 -6.19 -10.66
N TYR A 119 -2.24 -6.13 -10.91
CA TYR A 119 -2.85 -5.27 -11.93
C TYR A 119 -2.96 -3.81 -11.49
N TRP A 120 -3.08 -3.56 -10.19
CA TRP A 120 -3.27 -2.21 -9.63
C TRP A 120 -1.97 -1.45 -9.39
N VAL A 121 -0.83 -2.15 -9.35
CA VAL A 121 0.50 -1.57 -9.12
C VAL A 121 1.23 -1.25 -10.44
N LEU A 122 0.81 -1.85 -11.57
CA LEU A 122 1.47 -1.71 -12.88
C LEU A 122 0.54 -1.24 -14.02
N GLY A 123 -0.62 -0.66 -13.67
CA GLY A 123 -1.61 -0.14 -14.62
C GLY A 123 -1.49 1.37 -14.84
#